data_AF-A0A919WC55-F1
#
_entry.id   AF-A0A919WC55-F1
#
_cell.length_a   1.000
_cell.length_b   1.000
_cell.length_c   1.000
_cell.angle_alpha   90.00
_cell.angle_beta   90.00
_cell.angle_gamma   90.00
#
_symmetry.space_group_name_H-M   'P 1'
#
loop_
_entity.id
_entity.type
_entity.pdbx_description
1 polymer ?
#
loop_
_entity_poly.entity_id
_entity_poly.type
_entity_poly.pdbx_seq_one_letter_code
_entity_poly.pdbx_strand_id
1 'polypeptide(L)'
;MPPPDKQQVMAAIDALRKDASTWDAGAAELRDAAGAAGQLQLSAMHFSYLADQLGLTETYQQLQHRLYRLLNEGADNLTELAGALRAAADGYEQDEANAVHRMTGIY
;
A
#
# COMPACT_ATOMS: atom_id res chain seq x y z
N MET A 1 -19.72 -27.80 -8.90
CA MET A 1 -19.54 -27.23 -7.54
C MET A 1 -20.85 -26.58 -7.15
N PRO A 2 -21.39 -26.84 -5.95
CA PRO A 2 -22.50 -26.04 -5.46
C PRO A 2 -22.06 -24.57 -5.29
N PRO A 3 -22.97 -23.60 -5.44
CA PRO A 3 -22.67 -22.20 -5.16
C PRO A 3 -22.24 -22.04 -3.69
N PRO A 4 -21.33 -21.08 -3.40
CA PRO A 4 -20.85 -20.87 -2.04
C PRO A 4 -21.99 -20.47 -1.10
N ASP A 5 -21.91 -20.93 0.15
CA ASP A 5 -22.86 -20.54 1.17
C ASP A 5 -22.53 -19.17 1.77
N LYS A 6 -23.47 -18.61 2.54
CA LYS A 6 -23.33 -17.29 3.16
C LYS A 6 -22.11 -17.17 4.06
N GLN A 7 -21.72 -18.24 4.77
CA GLN A 7 -20.56 -18.21 5.66
C GLN A 7 -19.27 -18.10 4.85
N GLN A 8 -19.20 -18.78 3.70
CA GLN A 8 -18.07 -18.70 2.78
C GLN A 8 -17.93 -17.29 2.18
N VAL A 9 -19.04 -16.64 1.82
CA VAL A 9 -19.03 -15.24 1.33
C VAL A 9 -18.54 -14.28 2.41
N MET A 10 -19.07 -14.38 3.64
CA MET A 10 -18.62 -13.54 4.75
C MET A 10 -17.13 -13.75 5.07
N ALA A 11 -16.66 -14.99 5.10
CA ALA A 11 -15.25 -15.30 5.31
C ALA A 11 -14.35 -14.70 4.21
N ALA A 12 -14.81 -14.68 2.97
CA ALA A 12 -14.09 -14.05 1.87
C ALA A 12 -14.04 -12.52 2.01
N ILE A 13 -15.14 -11.89 2.43
CA ILE A 13 -15.19 -10.43 2.72
C ILE A 13 -14.19 -10.07 3.83
N ASP A 14 -14.16 -10.85 4.91
CA ASP A 14 -13.23 -10.65 6.01
C ASP A 14 -11.77 -10.82 5.56
N ALA A 15 -11.50 -11.79 4.68
CA ALA A 15 -10.18 -11.98 4.09
C ALA A 15 -9.75 -10.77 3.26
N LEU A 16 -10.63 -10.22 2.41
CA LEU A 16 -10.35 -8.99 1.64
C LEU A 16 -10.00 -7.80 2.55
N ARG A 17 -10.74 -7.62 3.65
CA ARG A 17 -10.49 -6.55 4.63
C ARG A 17 -9.15 -6.73 5.37
N LYS A 18 -8.82 -7.98 5.71
CA LYS A 18 -7.54 -8.32 6.34
C LYS A 18 -6.36 -8.10 5.40
N ASP A 19 -6.50 -8.50 4.15
CA ASP A 19 -5.47 -8.29 3.13
C ASP A 19 -5.26 -6.79 2.89
N ALA A 20 -6.34 -6.00 2.77
CA ALA A 20 -6.25 -4.54 2.67
C ALA A 20 -5.47 -3.92 3.84
N SER A 21 -5.72 -4.38 5.07
CA SER A 21 -5.00 -3.91 6.25
C SER A 21 -3.51 -4.27 6.22
N THR A 22 -3.16 -5.41 5.62
CA THR A 22 -1.77 -5.85 5.46
C THR A 22 -1.03 -4.96 4.46
N TRP A 23 -1.69 -4.59 3.36
CA TRP A 23 -1.12 -3.68 2.37
C TRP A 23 -0.93 -2.26 2.93
N ASP A 24 -1.87 -1.76 3.73
CA ASP A 24 -1.70 -0.47 4.41
C ASP A 24 -0.54 -0.47 5.42
N ALA A 25 -0.33 -1.59 6.13
CA ALA A 25 0.83 -1.73 7.00
C ALA A 25 2.14 -1.66 6.20
N GLY A 26 2.22 -2.37 5.07
CA GLY A 26 3.36 -2.26 4.15
C GLY A 26 3.55 -0.85 3.59
N ALA A 27 2.46 -0.15 3.26
CA ALA A 27 2.52 1.25 2.81
C ALA A 27 3.10 2.17 3.89
N ALA A 28 2.72 1.96 5.16
CA ALA A 28 3.28 2.71 6.29
C ALA A 28 4.78 2.45 6.45
N GLU A 29 5.23 1.20 6.38
CA GLU A 29 6.66 0.85 6.46
C GLU A 29 7.47 1.51 5.33
N LEU A 30 6.92 1.56 4.11
CA LEU A 30 7.58 2.24 2.99
C LEU A 30 7.66 3.76 3.19
N ARG A 31 6.63 4.38 3.77
CA ARG A 31 6.65 5.82 4.11
C ARG A 31 7.67 6.13 5.20
N ASP A 32 7.78 5.27 6.21
CA ASP A 32 8.78 5.40 7.26
C ASP A 32 10.20 5.27 6.69
N ALA A 33 10.43 4.29 5.81
CA ALA A 33 11.68 4.11 5.10
C ALA A 33 12.00 5.32 4.20
N ALA A 34 11.00 5.90 3.52
CA ALA A 34 11.17 7.10 2.72
C ALA A 34 11.57 8.29 3.60
N GLY A 35 10.92 8.47 4.75
CA GLY A 35 11.27 9.49 5.74
C GLY A 35 12.73 9.36 6.19
N ALA A 36 13.17 8.14 6.54
CA ALA A 36 14.56 7.87 6.88
C ALA A 36 15.52 8.17 5.72
N ALA A 37 15.19 7.74 4.50
CA ALA A 37 15.99 8.02 3.31
C ALA A 37 16.12 9.53 3.03
N GLY A 38 15.06 10.32 3.23
CA GLY A 38 15.08 11.77 3.07
C GLY A 38 15.90 12.52 4.12
N GLN A 39 16.09 11.94 5.31
CA GLN A 39 16.87 12.54 6.40
C GLN A 39 18.38 12.27 6.31
N LEU A 40 18.82 11.31 5.48
CA LEU A 40 20.24 11.00 5.30
C LEU A 40 20.98 12.09 4.51
N GLN A 41 21.36 13.19 5.14
CA GLN A 41 22.11 14.26 4.48
C GLN A 41 23.62 14.05 4.59
N LEU A 42 24.20 13.26 3.67
CA LEU A 42 25.65 13.28 3.46
C LEU A 42 26.03 14.45 2.55
N SER A 43 26.55 15.50 3.17
CA SER A 43 27.09 16.68 2.46
C SER A 43 28.55 16.51 2.06
N ALA A 44 29.07 17.47 1.28
CA ALA A 44 30.50 17.58 0.92
C ALA A 44 31.45 17.69 2.14
N MET A 45 30.95 17.92 3.36
CA MET A 45 31.76 17.83 4.59
C MET A 45 31.98 16.39 5.06
N HIS A 46 31.10 15.47 4.65
CA HIS A 46 31.18 14.04 4.95
C HIS A 46 31.96 13.29 3.87
N PHE A 47 32.04 13.85 2.66
CA PHE A 47 32.90 13.38 1.60
C PHE A 47 34.21 14.18 1.59
N SER A 48 35.32 13.59 1.16
CA SER A 48 36.55 14.38 0.96
C SER A 48 36.34 15.42 -0.15
N TYR A 49 37.04 16.55 -0.09
CA TYR A 49 37.00 17.59 -1.13
C TYR A 49 37.29 17.03 -2.55
N LEU A 50 38.22 16.08 -2.65
CA LEU A 50 38.51 15.39 -3.92
C LEU A 50 37.31 14.55 -4.41
N ALA A 51 36.58 13.90 -3.51
CA ALA A 51 35.40 13.13 -3.87
C ALA A 51 34.24 14.04 -4.32
N ASP A 52 34.12 15.23 -3.72
CA ASP A 52 33.16 16.25 -4.14
C ASP A 52 33.48 16.79 -5.54
N GLN A 53 34.74 17.11 -5.83
CA GLN A 53 35.18 17.51 -7.19
C GLN A 53 34.93 16.43 -8.25
N LEU A 54 34.95 15.15 -7.87
CA LEU A 54 34.65 14.03 -8.75
C LEU A 54 33.13 13.76 -8.91
N GLY A 55 32.26 14.55 -8.27
CA GLY A 55 30.81 14.45 -8.41
C GLY A 55 30.15 13.39 -7.52
N LEU A 56 30.85 12.88 -6.50
CA LEU A 56 30.31 11.85 -5.61
C LEU A 56 29.11 12.36 -4.80
N THR A 57 29.19 13.59 -4.29
CA THR A 57 28.11 14.22 -3.52
C THR A 57 26.84 14.35 -4.36
N GLU A 58 26.96 14.80 -5.61
CA GLU A 58 25.81 14.91 -6.53
C GLU A 58 25.22 13.53 -6.82
N THR A 59 26.06 12.54 -7.13
CA THR A 59 25.61 11.16 -7.40
C THR A 59 24.87 10.57 -6.19
N TYR A 60 25.37 10.81 -4.98
CA TYR A 60 24.72 10.39 -3.74
C TYR A 60 23.34 11.04 -3.58
N GLN A 61 23.25 12.35 -3.79
CA GLN A 61 21.99 13.09 -3.68
C GLN A 61 20.95 12.62 -4.71
N GLN A 62 21.37 12.36 -5.95
CA GLN A 62 20.49 11.80 -6.98
C GLN A 62 19.98 10.40 -6.60
N LEU A 63 20.85 9.55 -6.05
CA LEU A 63 20.47 8.21 -5.59
C LEU A 63 19.50 8.29 -4.41
N GLN A 64 19.80 9.13 -3.41
CA GLN A 64 18.94 9.36 -2.25
C GLN A 64 17.56 9.85 -2.69
N HIS A 65 17.50 10.85 -3.57
CA HIS A 65 16.24 11.39 -4.07
C HIS A 65 15.45 10.32 -4.84
N ARG A 66 16.12 9.50 -5.65
CA ARG A 66 15.48 8.39 -6.37
C ARG A 66 14.93 7.34 -5.41
N LEU A 67 15.68 6.98 -4.37
CA LEU A 67 15.23 6.03 -3.35
C LEU A 67 14.01 6.56 -2.59
N TYR A 68 14.08 7.81 -2.12
CA TYR A 68 12.95 8.49 -1.47
C TYR A 68 11.69 8.45 -2.33
N ARG A 69 11.82 8.75 -3.62
CA ARG A 69 10.71 8.76 -4.56
C ARG A 69 10.12 7.37 -4.78
N LEU A 70 10.95 6.36 -5.03
CA LEU A 70 10.49 4.99 -5.27
C LEU A 70 9.78 4.39 -4.05
N LEU A 71 10.22 4.72 -2.83
CA LEU A 71 9.57 4.27 -1.61
C LEU A 71 8.18 4.88 -1.45
N ASN A 72 8.02 6.19 -1.73
CA ASN A 72 6.71 6.84 -1.72
C ASN A 72 5.80 6.30 -2.83
N GLU A 73 6.30 6.17 -4.06
CA GLU A 73 5.53 5.59 -5.18
C GLU A 73 5.06 4.16 -4.83
N GLY A 74 5.91 3.36 -4.19
CA GLY A 74 5.55 2.03 -3.69
C GLY A 74 4.45 2.08 -2.61
N ALA A 75 4.55 2.99 -1.65
CA ALA A 75 3.53 3.16 -0.61
C ALA A 75 2.16 3.55 -1.17
N ASP A 76 2.14 4.42 -2.18
CA ASP A 76 0.90 4.85 -2.83
C ASP A 76 0.23 3.70 -3.59
N ASN A 77 1.01 2.89 -4.31
CA ASN A 77 0.50 1.69 -4.98
C ASN A 77 -0.11 0.69 -3.98
N LEU A 78 0.52 0.49 -2.82
CA LEU A 78 -0.02 -0.39 -1.78
C LEU A 78 -1.31 0.16 -1.16
N THR A 79 -1.38 1.48 -0.96
CA THR A 79 -2.59 2.16 -0.47
C THR A 79 -3.74 2.03 -1.48
N GLU A 80 -3.45 2.16 -2.77
CA GLU A 80 -4.43 1.99 -3.84
C GLU A 80 -4.97 0.54 -3.88
N LEU A 81 -4.07 -0.45 -3.78
CA LEU A 81 -4.45 -1.86 -3.70
C LEU A 81 -5.33 -2.15 -2.48
N ALA A 82 -4.98 -1.62 -1.30
CA ALA A 82 -5.80 -1.73 -0.11
C ALA A 82 -7.20 -1.11 -0.31
N GLY A 83 -7.27 0.05 -0.97
CA GLY A 83 -8.53 0.70 -1.33
C GLY A 83 -9.40 -0.18 -2.24
N ALA A 84 -8.81 -0.79 -3.28
CA ALA A 84 -9.53 -1.67 -4.20
C ALA A 84 -10.09 -2.92 -3.50
N LEU A 85 -9.34 -3.51 -2.57
CA LEU A 85 -9.80 -4.67 -1.78
C LEU A 85 -10.97 -4.32 -0.87
N ARG A 86 -10.97 -3.14 -0.24
CA ARG A 86 -12.11 -2.63 0.54
C ARG A 86 -13.33 -2.41 -0.32
N ALA A 87 -13.16 -1.76 -1.47
CA ALA A 87 -14.26 -1.53 -2.40
C ALA A 87 -14.90 -2.84 -2.88
N ALA A 88 -14.08 -3.88 -3.14
CA ALA A 88 -14.58 -5.20 -3.46
C ALA A 88 -15.35 -5.84 -2.29
N ALA A 89 -14.81 -5.75 -1.06
CA ALA A 89 -15.46 -6.25 0.14
C ALA A 89 -16.84 -5.60 0.37
N ASP A 90 -16.92 -4.28 0.24
CA ASP A 90 -18.15 -3.50 0.41
C ASP A 90 -19.18 -3.84 -0.68
N GLY A 91 -18.72 -4.05 -1.93
CA GLY A 91 -19.57 -4.52 -3.03
C GLY A 91 -20.22 -5.88 -2.75
N TYR A 92 -19.44 -6.86 -2.27
CA TYR A 92 -19.98 -8.18 -1.90
C TYR A 92 -20.94 -8.12 -0.70
N GLU A 93 -20.65 -7.29 0.30
CA GLU A 93 -21.54 -7.10 1.46
C GLU A 93 -22.89 -6.50 1.03
N GLN A 94 -22.86 -5.53 0.11
CA GLN A 94 -24.08 -4.90 -0.42
C GLN A 94 -24.91 -5.87 -1.26
N ASP A 95 -24.26 -6.69 -2.10
CA ASP A 95 -24.93 -7.71 -2.91
C ASP A 95 -25.65 -8.75 -2.04
N GLU A 96 -25.00 -9.20 -0.95
CA GLU A 96 -25.59 -10.14 0.01
C GLU A 96 -26.80 -9.53 0.74
N ALA A 97 -26.70 -8.27 1.18
CA ALA A 97 -27.82 -7.55 1.80
C ALA A 97 -29.02 -7.45 0.85
N ASN A 98 -28.78 -7.13 -0.42
CA ASN A 98 -29.80 -7.03 -1.46
C ASN A 98 -30.43 -8.39 -1.82
N ALA A 99 -29.64 -9.47 -1.78
CA ALA A 99 -30.13 -10.83 -2.01
C ALA A 99 -31.11 -11.26 -0.90
N VAL A 100 -30.75 -11.03 0.37
CA VAL A 100 -31.64 -11.34 1.51
C VAL A 100 -32.97 -10.58 1.41
N HIS A 101 -32.94 -9.28 1.11
CA HIS A 101 -34.16 -8.47 0.98
C HIS A 101 -35.09 -8.96 -0.13
N ARG A 102 -34.52 -9.38 -1.28
CA ARG A 102 -35.30 -9.98 -2.38
C ARG A 102 -35.95 -11.30 -1.96
N MET A 103 -35.27 -12.13 -1.17
CA MET A 103 -35.86 -13.40 -0.69
C MET A 103 -36.97 -13.18 0.34
N THR A 104 -36.85 -12.19 1.21
CA THR A 104 -37.88 -11.88 2.23
C THR A 104 -39.12 -11.17 1.66
N GLY A 105 -39.02 -10.53 0.49
CA GLY A 105 -40.14 -9.84 -0.17
C GLY A 105 -41.01 -10.70 -1.10
N ILE A 106 -40.70 -11.99 -1.25
CA ILE A 106 -41.45 -12.94 -2.11
C ILE A 106 -42.44 -13.79 -1.28
N TYR A 107 -42.58 -13.53 0.03
CA TYR A 107 -43.57 -14.16 0.90
C TYR A 107 -44.72 -13.22 1.25
#